data_AF-A0A2V2AVS1-F1
#
_entry.id   AF-A0A2V2AVS1-F1
#
_cell.length_a   1.000
_cell.length_b   1.000
_cell.length_c   1.000
_cell.angle_alpha   90.00
_cell.angle_beta   90.00
_cell.angle_gamma   90.00
#
_symmetry.space_group_name_H-M   'P 1'
#
loop_
_entity.id
_entity.type
_entity.pdbx_description
1 polymer ?
#
loop_
_entity_poly.entity_id
_entity_poly.type
_entity_poly.pdbx_seq_one_letter_code
_entity_poly.pdbx_strand_id
1 'polypeptide(L)'
;MYAIEFRAAPHFFGGQGRGDRPPVLEFLVDGVPFLELVRRAELPDALAEQEERVAEFAPDPAPLLAGAYAYPAPLSARHLLGGEPDRVPHGADRGETLLLSCTCGIDDCWALLAHITVTDTTVTWSDFRNNSRDWKHDSLGVLVFSRPQYEQSLRAALDALSSRPS
;
A
#
# COMPACT_ATOMS: atom_id res chain seq x y z
N MET A 1 -0.16 -6.97 -18.78
CA MET A 1 0.42 -5.74 -18.19
C MET A 1 -0.74 -4.98 -17.60
N TYR A 2 -0.65 -4.63 -16.34
CA TYR A 2 -1.71 -3.94 -15.61
C TYR A 2 -1.67 -2.44 -15.92
N ALA A 3 -2.81 -1.77 -15.79
CA ALA A 3 -2.90 -0.32 -15.80
C ALA A 3 -2.82 0.18 -14.35
N ILE A 4 -1.91 1.10 -14.06
CA ILE A 4 -1.87 1.79 -12.75
C ILE A 4 -2.40 3.21 -12.86
N GLU A 5 -3.15 3.64 -11.85
CA GLU A 5 -3.57 5.02 -11.70
C GLU A 5 -3.22 5.53 -10.30
N PHE A 6 -2.49 6.64 -10.25
CA PHE A 6 -2.23 7.40 -9.04
C PHE A 6 -3.25 8.52 -8.89
N ARG A 7 -3.82 8.68 -7.69
CA ARG A 7 -4.80 9.73 -7.40
C ARG A 7 -4.46 10.46 -6.12
N ALA A 8 -4.60 11.78 -6.15
CA ALA A 8 -4.62 12.60 -4.96
C ALA A 8 -5.97 12.43 -4.26
N ALA A 9 -6.02 11.68 -3.17
CA ALA A 9 -7.25 11.39 -2.43
C ALA A 9 -7.27 12.13 -1.08
N PRO A 10 -8.44 12.55 -0.57
CA PRO A 10 -8.54 13.02 0.80
C PRO A 10 -8.16 11.90 1.76
N HIS A 11 -7.44 12.24 2.83
CA HIS A 11 -7.12 11.27 3.87
C HIS A 11 -8.36 11.01 4.74
N PHE A 12 -9.07 9.91 4.50
CA PHE A 12 -10.19 9.50 5.35
C PHE A 12 -9.72 8.54 6.43
N PHE A 13 -10.01 8.87 7.69
CA PHE A 13 -9.73 8.01 8.82
C PHE A 13 -10.99 7.85 9.67
N GLY A 14 -11.34 6.62 10.04
CA GLY A 14 -12.49 6.32 10.90
C GLY A 14 -12.23 6.81 12.32
N GLY A 15 -12.90 7.89 12.72
CA GLY A 15 -12.86 8.45 14.07
C GLY A 15 -12.93 9.97 14.03
N GLN A 16 -13.93 10.56 14.71
CA GLN A 16 -14.21 11.99 14.71
C GLN A 16 -12.97 12.84 15.01
N GLY A 17 -12.43 13.44 13.96
CA GLY A 17 -11.36 14.43 14.04
C GLY A 17 -11.36 15.21 12.74
N ARG A 18 -12.08 16.33 12.73
CA ARG A 18 -12.06 17.33 11.64
C ARG A 18 -10.71 18.06 11.69
N GLY A 19 -9.64 17.34 11.34
CA GLY A 19 -8.29 17.86 11.20
C GLY A 19 -7.89 17.76 9.74
N ASP A 20 -7.35 18.86 9.21
CA ASP A 20 -6.86 19.02 7.85
C ASP A 20 -5.63 18.13 7.62
N ARG A 21 -5.86 16.82 7.45
CA ARG A 21 -4.77 15.88 7.15
C ARG A 21 -4.37 16.05 5.69
N PRO A 22 -3.06 16.02 5.40
CA PRO A 22 -2.58 16.15 4.04
C PRO A 22 -3.20 15.04 3.18
N PRO A 23 -3.58 15.34 1.93
CA PRO A 23 -4.08 14.34 1.00
C PRO A 23 -3.05 13.22 0.83
N VAL A 24 -3.53 12.02 0.53
CA VAL A 24 -2.71 10.83 0.29
C VAL A 24 -2.61 10.55 -1.21
N LEU A 25 -1.62 9.75 -1.57
CA LEU A 25 -1.47 9.20 -2.91
C LEU A 25 -2.09 7.80 -2.94
N GLU A 26 -3.29 7.69 -3.50
CA GLU A 26 -3.98 6.41 -3.71
C GLU A 26 -3.51 5.75 -5.01
N PHE A 27 -3.44 4.41 -5.01
CA PHE A 27 -3.09 3.60 -6.18
C PHE A 27 -4.27 2.72 -6.59
N LEU A 28 -4.60 2.72 -7.88
CA LEU A 28 -5.56 1.80 -8.47
C LEU A 28 -4.86 0.94 -9.51
N VAL A 29 -5.07 -0.37 -9.44
CA VAL A 29 -4.56 -1.35 -10.41
C VAL A 29 -5.74 -1.92 -11.16
N ASP A 30 -5.78 -1.71 -12.48
CA ASP A 30 -6.92 -1.99 -13.35
C ASP A 30 -8.24 -1.37 -12.82
N GLY A 31 -8.14 -0.18 -12.22
CA GLY A 31 -9.27 0.54 -11.63
C GLY A 31 -9.73 0.02 -10.26
N VAL A 32 -9.08 -1.00 -9.71
CA VAL A 32 -9.34 -1.52 -8.36
C VAL A 32 -8.37 -0.88 -7.37
N PRO A 33 -8.82 -0.31 -6.23
CA PRO A 33 -7.91 0.20 -5.21
C PRO A 33 -6.91 -0.88 -4.78
N PHE A 34 -5.61 -0.56 -4.75
CA PHE A 34 -4.57 -1.50 -4.38
C PHE A 34 -4.80 -2.08 -2.98
N LEU A 35 -5.31 -1.26 -2.06
CA LEU A 35 -5.76 -1.68 -0.73
C LEU A 35 -6.75 -2.86 -0.76
N GLU A 36 -7.70 -2.86 -1.71
CA GLU A 36 -8.69 -3.93 -1.86
C GLU A 36 -8.04 -5.20 -2.45
N LEU A 37 -7.02 -5.07 -3.30
CA LEU A 37 -6.26 -6.23 -3.78
C LEU A 37 -5.48 -6.89 -2.65
N VAL A 38 -4.81 -6.11 -1.80
CA VAL A 38 -4.08 -6.59 -0.62
C VAL A 38 -5.04 -7.28 0.34
N ARG A 39 -6.19 -6.64 0.63
CA ARG A 39 -7.24 -7.24 1.46
C ARG A 39 -7.69 -8.61 0.95
N ARG A 40 -7.87 -8.77 -0.37
CA ARG A 40 -8.25 -10.05 -0.96
C ARG A 40 -7.15 -11.09 -0.82
N ALA A 41 -5.90 -10.67 -0.94
CA ALA A 41 -4.76 -11.57 -0.81
C ALA A 41 -4.58 -12.09 0.61
N GLU A 42 -4.81 -11.24 1.60
CA GLU A 42 -4.66 -11.57 3.01
C GLU A 42 -5.86 -12.27 3.63
N LEU A 43 -7.02 -12.22 2.98
CA LEU A 43 -8.27 -12.76 3.53
C LEU A 43 -8.19 -14.25 3.93
N PRO A 44 -7.55 -15.15 3.15
CA PRO A 44 -7.43 -16.55 3.54
C PRO A 44 -6.64 -16.74 4.85
N ASP A 45 -5.48 -16.08 4.98
CA ASP A 45 -4.64 -16.15 6.18
C ASP A 45 -5.35 -15.51 7.38
N ALA A 46 -6.07 -14.41 7.15
CA ALA A 46 -6.86 -13.74 8.20
C ALA A 46 -7.98 -14.60 8.75
N LEU A 47 -8.67 -15.35 7.89
CA LEU A 47 -9.72 -16.29 8.31
C LEU A 47 -9.12 -17.50 9.04
N ALA A 48 -8.00 -18.04 8.56
CA ALA A 48 -7.31 -19.15 9.21
C ALA A 48 -6.83 -18.77 10.63
N GLU A 49 -6.19 -17.61 10.80
CA GLU A 49 -5.77 -17.14 12.12
C GLU A 49 -6.97 -16.90 13.06
N GLN A 50 -8.08 -16.38 12.53
CA GLN A 50 -9.29 -16.17 13.32
C GLN A 50 -9.91 -17.49 13.79
N GLU A 51 -9.91 -18.54 12.95
CA GLU A 51 -10.37 -19.87 13.34
C GLU A 51 -9.50 -20.49 14.44
N GLU A 52 -8.16 -20.36 14.32
CA GLU A 52 -7.22 -20.86 15.34
C GLU A 52 -7.38 -20.15 16.69
N ARG A 53 -7.76 -18.87 16.67
CA ARG A 53 -7.83 -18.00 17.84
C ARG A 53 -9.27 -17.71 18.27
N VAL A 54 -10.23 -18.53 17.86
CA VAL A 54 -11.65 -18.38 18.17
C VAL A 54 -11.96 -18.29 19.67
N ALA A 55 -11.11 -18.87 20.52
CA ALA A 55 -11.23 -18.80 21.97
C ALA A 55 -10.64 -17.52 22.59
N GLU A 56 -9.76 -16.80 21.88
CA GLU A 56 -9.14 -15.55 22.33
C GLU A 56 -9.95 -14.30 21.92
N PHE A 57 -10.81 -14.41 20.91
CA PHE A 57 -11.56 -13.27 20.37
C PHE A 57 -13.06 -13.44 20.52
N ALA A 58 -13.73 -12.31 20.82
CA ALA A 58 -15.18 -12.23 20.88
C ALA A 58 -15.80 -12.51 19.48
N PRO A 59 -17.04 -13.04 19.41
CA PRO A 59 -17.66 -13.57 18.20
C PRO A 59 -18.08 -12.54 17.11
N ASP A 60 -17.46 -11.36 17.02
CA ASP A 60 -17.83 -10.31 16.04
C ASP A 60 -16.68 -10.04 15.02
N PRO A 61 -16.96 -9.71 13.73
CA PRO A 61 -16.89 -10.71 12.66
C PRO A 61 -15.97 -10.25 11.51
N ALA A 62 -15.17 -9.22 11.71
CA ALA A 62 -14.26 -8.73 10.68
C ALA A 62 -13.00 -9.59 10.71
N PRO A 63 -12.62 -10.24 9.58
CA PRO A 63 -11.38 -11.00 9.51
C PRO A 63 -10.23 -10.13 10.00
N LEU A 64 -9.37 -10.71 10.83
CA LEU A 64 -8.22 -10.04 11.47
C LEU A 64 -7.11 -9.76 10.44
N LEU A 65 -7.42 -9.05 9.35
CA LEU A 65 -6.48 -8.67 8.29
C LEU A 65 -5.18 -8.13 8.90
N ALA A 66 -4.04 -8.34 8.24
CA ALA A 66 -2.74 -7.92 8.75
C ALA A 66 -2.65 -6.40 8.90
N GLY A 67 -3.64 -5.66 8.45
CA GLY A 67 -4.01 -4.45 9.15
C GLY A 67 -5.24 -3.85 8.50
N ALA A 68 -5.85 -2.91 9.22
CA ALA A 68 -6.45 -1.80 8.49
C ALA A 68 -5.25 -1.02 7.91
N TYR A 69 -4.86 -1.33 6.67
CA TYR A 69 -3.85 -0.58 5.94
C TYR A 69 -4.41 0.79 5.54
N ALA A 70 -3.52 1.77 5.43
CA ALA A 70 -3.78 3.08 4.86
C ALA A 70 -2.68 3.43 3.85
N TYR A 71 -3.01 4.35 2.95
CA TYR A 71 -1.98 5.00 2.16
C TYR A 71 -1.14 5.89 3.10
N PRO A 72 0.20 5.81 3.05
CA PRO A 72 1.06 6.67 3.84
C PRO A 72 0.94 8.13 3.40
N ALA A 73 1.62 9.03 4.12
CA ALA A 73 1.88 10.36 3.59
C ALA A 73 2.48 10.27 2.18
N PRO A 74 2.19 11.24 1.28
CA PRO A 74 2.59 11.13 -0.12
C PRO A 74 4.06 10.73 -0.31
N LEU A 75 4.25 9.63 -1.04
CA LEU A 75 5.56 9.12 -1.42
C LEU A 75 6.04 9.83 -2.69
N SER A 76 7.33 10.11 -2.74
CA SER A 76 7.98 10.77 -3.86
C SER A 76 7.96 9.89 -5.11
N ALA A 77 8.10 10.52 -6.27
CA ALA A 77 8.28 9.77 -7.51
C ALA A 77 9.50 8.86 -7.46
N ARG A 78 10.56 9.27 -6.73
CA ARG A 78 11.78 8.49 -6.59
C ARG A 78 11.55 7.22 -5.76
N HIS A 79 10.78 7.31 -4.68
CA HIS A 79 10.36 6.16 -3.88
C HIS A 79 9.62 5.14 -4.74
N LEU A 80 8.61 5.60 -5.49
CA LEU A 80 7.76 4.75 -6.33
C LEU A 80 8.41 4.30 -7.65
N LEU A 81 9.65 4.72 -7.95
CA LEU A 81 10.41 4.30 -9.14
C LEU A 81 11.68 3.51 -8.77
N GLY A 82 11.69 2.86 -7.61
CA GLY A 82 12.81 2.01 -7.17
C GLY A 82 14.11 2.79 -6.90
N GLY A 83 14.00 4.10 -6.67
CA GLY A 83 15.09 4.93 -6.18
C GLY A 83 15.32 4.72 -4.68
N GLU A 84 16.02 5.65 -4.04
CA GLU A 84 16.16 5.59 -2.59
C GLU A 84 14.80 5.83 -1.93
N PRO A 85 14.43 4.98 -0.97
CA PRO A 85 13.14 5.08 -0.32
C PRO A 85 13.11 6.32 0.58
N ASP A 86 12.08 7.15 0.43
CA ASP A 86 11.76 8.23 1.37
C ASP A 86 11.70 7.78 2.83
N ARG A 87 11.28 6.53 3.07
CA ARG A 87 11.08 5.91 4.38
C ARG A 87 11.36 4.42 4.31
N VAL A 88 12.00 3.89 5.34
CA VAL A 88 12.31 2.46 5.49
C VAL A 88 11.77 2.02 6.84
N PRO A 89 10.64 1.30 6.90
CA PRO A 89 10.11 0.82 8.17
C PRO A 89 11.01 -0.28 8.76
N HIS A 90 10.94 -0.46 10.08
CA HIS A 90 11.63 -1.53 10.76
C HIS A 90 11.23 -2.89 10.18
N GLY A 91 12.23 -3.76 10.00
CA GLY A 91 12.04 -5.08 9.43
C GLY A 91 11.96 -5.10 7.90
N ALA A 92 12.16 -3.97 7.21
CA ALA A 92 12.38 -3.93 5.76
C ALA A 92 13.78 -4.40 5.37
N ASP A 93 13.85 -5.19 4.30
CA ASP A 93 15.09 -5.70 3.72
C ASP A 93 15.63 -4.72 2.68
N ARG A 94 16.90 -4.92 2.30
CA ARG A 94 17.58 -4.05 1.35
C ARG A 94 16.90 -4.12 -0.03
N GLY A 95 16.42 -2.96 -0.49
CA GLY A 95 15.80 -2.82 -1.81
C GLY A 95 14.28 -2.94 -1.79
N GLU A 96 13.69 -3.14 -0.62
CA GLU A 96 12.24 -3.07 -0.45
C GLU A 96 11.76 -1.64 -0.27
N THR A 97 10.54 -1.43 -0.74
CA THR A 97 9.90 -0.13 -0.82
C THR A 97 8.55 -0.21 -0.13
N LEU A 98 8.23 0.81 0.68
CA LEU A 98 6.96 0.93 1.39
C LEU A 98 5.82 1.26 0.40
N LEU A 99 4.77 0.45 0.37
CA LEU A 99 3.58 0.73 -0.44
C LEU A 99 2.39 1.17 0.41
N LEU A 100 2.13 0.46 1.52
CA LEU A 100 1.05 0.78 2.45
C LEU A 100 1.56 0.80 3.89
N SER A 101 0.98 1.65 4.72
CA SER A 101 1.31 1.71 6.15
C SER A 101 0.11 1.31 7.01
N CYS A 102 0.36 1.12 8.31
CA CYS A 102 -0.72 0.86 9.25
C CYS A 102 -1.59 2.11 9.42
N THR A 103 -2.90 1.92 9.54
CA THR A 103 -3.83 3.00 9.89
C THR A 103 -3.39 3.74 11.16
N CYS A 104 -2.76 3.10 12.15
CA CYS A 104 -2.27 3.79 13.35
C CYS A 104 -1.30 4.97 13.06
N GLY A 105 -0.78 5.06 11.83
CA GLY A 105 0.08 6.15 11.36
C GLY A 105 1.56 5.89 11.62
N ILE A 106 1.90 4.71 12.16
CA ILE A 106 3.26 4.27 12.42
C ILE A 106 3.64 3.26 11.33
N ASP A 107 4.61 3.63 10.50
CA ASP A 107 5.07 2.79 9.39
C ASP A 107 5.67 1.47 9.87
N ASP A 108 6.34 1.46 11.04
CA ASP A 108 6.94 0.26 11.64
C ASP A 108 5.91 -0.77 12.12
N CYS A 109 4.63 -0.39 12.26
CA CYS A 109 3.63 -1.22 12.90
C CYS A 109 3.18 -2.38 12.00
N TRP A 110 2.66 -2.06 10.81
CA TRP A 110 2.19 -3.04 9.81
C TRP A 110 2.36 -2.43 8.41
N ALA A 111 3.61 -2.39 7.94
CA ALA A 111 3.94 -1.95 6.60
C ALA A 111 3.75 -3.08 5.59
N LEU A 112 3.18 -2.75 4.43
CA LEU A 112 3.27 -3.59 3.25
C LEU A 112 4.46 -3.12 2.40
N LEU A 113 5.39 -4.03 2.19
CA LEU A 113 6.63 -3.84 1.46
C LEU A 113 6.57 -4.58 0.13
N ALA A 114 7.29 -4.07 -0.87
CA ALA A 114 7.49 -4.76 -2.14
C ALA A 114 8.85 -4.37 -2.75
N HIS A 115 9.36 -5.21 -3.64
CA HIS A 115 10.45 -4.85 -4.52
C HIS A 115 9.92 -4.10 -5.75
N ILE A 116 10.49 -2.92 -6.04
CA ILE A 116 10.18 -2.15 -7.25
C ILE A 116 11.37 -2.22 -8.21
N THR A 117 11.18 -2.90 -9.34
CA THR A 117 12.18 -2.96 -10.42
C THR A 117 11.73 -2.11 -11.59
N VAL A 118 12.59 -1.20 -12.04
CA VAL A 118 12.32 -0.31 -13.19
C VAL A 118 13.25 -0.64 -14.34
N THR A 119 12.68 -0.81 -15.53
CA THR A 119 13.41 -0.95 -16.80
C THR A 119 13.13 0.25 -17.70
N ASP A 120 13.65 0.28 -18.92
CA ASP A 120 13.34 1.36 -19.87
C ASP A 120 11.85 1.40 -20.26
N THR A 121 11.14 0.27 -20.14
CA THR A 121 9.76 0.13 -20.61
C THR A 121 8.74 -0.25 -19.53
N THR A 122 9.18 -0.76 -18.40
CA THR A 122 8.28 -1.31 -17.36
C THR A 122 8.65 -0.89 -15.95
N VAL A 123 7.64 -0.86 -15.09
CA VAL A 123 7.78 -0.85 -13.63
C VAL A 123 7.15 -2.13 -13.12
N THR A 124 7.86 -2.88 -12.29
CA THR A 124 7.42 -4.17 -11.75
C THR A 124 7.40 -4.10 -10.23
N TRP A 125 6.28 -4.46 -9.62
CA TRP A 125 6.17 -4.70 -8.18
C TRP A 125 6.11 -6.21 -7.93
N SER A 126 6.99 -6.71 -7.06
CA SER A 126 7.08 -8.13 -6.71
C SER A 126 7.39 -8.32 -5.22
N ASP A 127 7.34 -9.57 -4.77
CA ASP A 127 7.79 -9.99 -3.45
C ASP A 127 7.09 -9.20 -2.33
N PHE A 128 5.77 -9.11 -2.44
CA PHE A 128 4.94 -8.43 -1.45
C PHE A 128 5.02 -9.13 -0.11
N ARG A 129 5.23 -8.36 0.96
CA ARG A 129 5.21 -8.89 2.33
C ARG A 129 4.75 -7.88 3.36
N ASN A 130 4.25 -8.39 4.47
CA ASN A 130 4.02 -7.60 5.68
C ASN A 130 5.27 -7.68 6.59
N ASN A 131 5.65 -6.59 7.24
CA ASN A 131 6.83 -6.56 8.11
C ASN A 131 6.62 -7.21 9.50
N SER A 132 5.37 -7.45 9.90
CA SER A 132 4.97 -7.95 11.22
C SER A 132 4.33 -9.33 11.18
N ARG A 133 3.81 -9.78 10.03
CA ARG A 133 3.25 -11.12 9.83
C ARG A 133 3.86 -11.83 8.63
N ASP A 134 4.07 -13.13 8.78
CA ASP A 134 4.54 -14.04 7.73
C ASP A 134 3.40 -14.58 6.86
N TRP A 135 2.50 -13.68 6.46
CA TRP A 135 1.35 -14.01 5.61
C TRP A 135 1.74 -14.03 4.14
N LYS A 136 1.01 -14.83 3.36
CA LYS A 136 1.33 -15.04 1.95
C LYS A 136 0.55 -14.05 1.10
N HIS A 137 1.29 -13.18 0.41
CA HIS A 137 0.73 -12.29 -0.60
C HIS A 137 0.83 -12.88 -2.02
N ASP A 138 1.04 -14.20 -2.15
CA ASP A 138 1.25 -14.92 -3.42
C ASP A 138 0.15 -14.64 -4.46
N SER A 139 -1.09 -14.40 -4.02
CA SER A 139 -2.20 -14.09 -4.92
C SER A 139 -2.12 -12.71 -5.57
N LEU A 140 -1.33 -11.77 -5.02
CA LEU A 140 -1.01 -10.51 -5.72
C LEU A 140 -0.07 -10.79 -6.90
N GLY A 141 0.77 -11.83 -6.79
CA GLY A 141 1.72 -12.22 -7.82
C GLY A 141 2.71 -11.10 -8.14
N VAL A 142 3.03 -10.97 -9.42
CA VAL A 142 3.91 -9.92 -9.94
C VAL A 142 3.08 -8.91 -10.74
N LEU A 143 3.09 -7.66 -10.30
CA LEU A 143 2.37 -6.59 -10.99
C LEU A 143 3.33 -5.85 -11.93
N VAL A 144 3.11 -6.00 -13.24
CA VAL A 144 3.93 -5.34 -14.28
C VAL A 144 3.12 -4.23 -14.95
N PHE A 145 3.67 -3.02 -14.94
CA PHE A 145 3.08 -1.81 -15.51
C PHE A 145 3.93 -1.25 -16.66
N SER A 146 3.27 -0.51 -17.55
CA SER A 146 3.97 0.29 -18.58
C SER A 146 4.62 1.50 -17.92
N ARG A 147 5.94 1.67 -18.08
CA ARG A 147 6.68 2.78 -17.46
C ARG A 147 6.20 4.16 -17.90
N PRO A 148 5.97 4.44 -19.21
CA PRO A 148 5.42 5.72 -19.62
C PRO A 148 4.07 6.05 -18.98
N GLN A 149 3.19 5.06 -18.86
CA GLN A 149 1.85 5.22 -18.28
C GLN A 149 1.94 5.43 -16.75
N TYR A 150 2.80 4.68 -16.09
CA TYR A 150 3.11 4.80 -14.66
C TYR A 150 3.62 6.21 -14.32
N GLU A 151 4.67 6.67 -15.00
CA GLU A 151 5.28 7.99 -14.75
C GLU A 151 4.31 9.14 -15.06
N GLN A 152 3.52 9.01 -16.12
CA GLN A 152 2.51 10.03 -16.48
C GLN A 152 1.45 10.17 -15.39
N SER A 153 0.89 9.04 -14.92
CA SER A 153 -0.13 9.06 -13.88
C SER A 153 0.44 9.56 -12.55
N LEU A 154 1.63 9.11 -12.17
CA LEU A 154 2.31 9.54 -10.96
C LEU A 154 2.59 11.04 -10.95
N ARG A 155 3.11 11.58 -12.06
CA ARG A 155 3.37 13.02 -12.20
C ARG A 155 2.08 13.83 -12.04
N ALA A 156 1.02 13.45 -12.74
CA ALA A 156 -0.26 14.14 -12.66
C ALA A 156 -0.84 14.16 -11.23
N ALA A 157 -0.70 13.05 -10.49
CA ALA A 157 -1.17 12.97 -9.11
C ALA A 157 -0.33 13.83 -8.15
N LEU A 158 1.01 13.83 -8.30
CA LEU A 158 1.90 14.66 -7.50
C LEU A 158 1.70 16.17 -7.76
N ASP A 159 1.46 16.54 -9.02
CA ASP A 159 1.12 17.92 -9.40
C ASP A 159 -0.21 18.33 -8.74
N ALA A 160 -1.22 17.45 -8.75
CA ALA A 160 -2.49 17.70 -8.10
C ALA A 160 -2.35 17.86 -6.57
N LEU A 161 -1.50 17.05 -5.92
CA LEU A 161 -1.18 17.19 -4.49
C LEU A 161 -0.52 18.54 -4.18
N SER A 162 0.34 19.02 -5.08
CA SER A 162 1.08 20.29 -4.93
C SER A 162 0.23 21.53 -5.21
N SER A 163 -0.79 21.42 -6.08
CA SER A 163 -1.65 22.54 -6.49
C SER A 163 -2.79 22.89 -5.53
N ARG A 164 -3.00 22.09 -4.48
CA ARG A 164 -4.09 22.33 -3.52
C ARG A 164 -3.68 23.43 -2.54
N PRO A 165 -4.40 24.56 -2.48
CA PRO A 165 -4.11 25.59 -1.49
C PRO A 165 -4.38 25.03 -0.08
N SER A 166 -3.45 25.33 0.82
CA SER A 166 -3.52 25.08 2.27
C SER A 166 -4.70 25.80 2.93
#